data_AF-A0A1H8Q7M8-F1
#
_entry.id   AF-A0A1H8Q7M8-F1
#
_cell.length_a   1.000
_cell.length_b   1.000
_cell.length_c   1.000
_cell.angle_alpha   90.00
_cell.angle_beta   90.00
_cell.angle_gamma   90.00
#
_symmetry.space_group_name_H-M   'P 1'
#
loop_
_entity.id
_entity.type
_entity.pdbx_description
1 polymer ?
#
loop_
_entity_poly.entity_id
_entity_poly.type
_entity_poly.pdbx_seq_one_letter_code
_entity_poly.pdbx_strand_id
1 'polypeptide(L)'
;MSREEAYLKMLESTATIQWNIAMILEAKAVEAEKVKEWTHHHIHPRAFDTHEDQLKESLTIHDAIVELVEGLTKLENGLCSNLKAMLDTGEEEGGGGFGSLTEGGFSFGEDEK
;
A
#
# COMPACT_ATOMS: atom_id res chain seq x y z
N MET A 1 34.43 1.96 -0.70
CA MET A 1 33.14 2.28 -0.07
C MET A 1 33.13 1.62 1.28
N SER A 2 33.04 2.40 2.36
CA SER A 2 32.90 1.83 3.70
C SER A 2 31.49 1.27 3.89
N ARG A 3 31.32 0.34 4.83
CA ARG A 3 30.00 -0.22 5.18
C ARG A 3 29.02 0.89 5.60
N GLU A 4 29.53 1.90 6.29
CA GLU A 4 28.78 3.08 6.75
C GLU A 4 28.30 3.95 5.57
N GLU A 5 29.15 4.17 4.56
CA GLU A 5 28.77 4.85 3.32
C GLU A 5 27.69 4.07 2.55
N ALA A 6 27.73 2.74 2.57
CA ALA A 6 26.72 1.90 1.93
C ALA A 6 25.36 2.00 2.64
N TYR A 7 25.31 1.97 3.98
CA TYR A 7 24.08 2.13 4.74
C TYR A 7 23.47 3.53 4.58
N LEU A 8 24.29 4.59 4.59
CA LEU A 8 23.83 5.95 4.34
C LEU A 8 23.20 6.08 2.95
N LYS A 9 23.84 5.51 1.92
CA LYS A 9 23.29 5.51 0.55
C LYS A 9 21.99 4.72 0.44
N MET A 10 21.86 3.62 1.18
CA MET A 10 20.64 2.81 1.19
C MET A 10 19.49 3.54 1.90
N LEU A 11 19.79 4.24 3.00
CA LEU A 11 18.83 5.08 3.71
C LEU A 11 18.34 6.24 2.82
N GLU A 12 19.26 6.93 2.14
CA GLU A 12 18.94 8.00 1.18
C GLU A 12 18.06 7.48 0.03
N SER A 13 18.39 6.32 -0.52
CA SER A 13 17.60 5.68 -1.58
C SER A 13 16.20 5.31 -1.08
N THR A 14 16.08 4.80 0.16
CA THR A 14 14.80 4.44 0.78
C THR A 14 13.92 5.68 1.00
N ALA A 15 14.50 6.76 1.53
CA ALA A 15 13.80 8.03 1.71
C ALA A 15 13.30 8.59 0.36
N THR A 16 14.11 8.46 -0.70
CA THR A 16 13.73 8.87 -2.06
C THR A 16 12.56 8.03 -2.59
N ILE A 17 12.57 6.71 -2.36
CA ILE A 17 11.46 5.83 -2.75
C ILE A 17 10.18 6.20 -1.99
N GLN A 18 10.27 6.40 -0.67
CA GLN A 18 9.11 6.80 0.15
C GLN A 18 8.54 8.15 -0.28
N TRP A 19 9.40 9.11 -0.61
CA TRP A 19 8.98 10.40 -1.16
C TRP A 19 8.21 10.23 -2.48
N ASN A 20 8.73 9.41 -3.41
CA ASN A 20 8.05 9.14 -4.67
C ASN A 20 6.69 8.46 -4.46
N ILE A 21 6.58 7.53 -3.50
CA ILE A 21 5.32 6.90 -3.14
C ILE A 21 4.33 7.93 -2.60
N ALA A 22 4.78 8.83 -1.70
CA ALA A 22 3.93 9.89 -1.16
C ALA A 22 3.39 10.79 -2.28
N MET A 23 4.24 11.19 -3.24
CA MET A 23 3.84 11.96 -4.42
C MET A 23 2.81 11.22 -5.29
N ILE A 24 2.98 9.91 -5.49
CA ILE A 24 2.02 9.09 -6.24
C ILE A 24 0.68 9.03 -5.49
N LEU A 25 0.70 8.82 -4.17
CA LEU A 25 -0.50 8.76 -3.34
C LEU A 25 -1.27 10.07 -3.32
N GLU A 26 -0.57 11.21 -3.27
CA GLU A 26 -1.20 12.54 -3.36
C GLU A 26 -1.91 12.74 -4.72
N ALA A 27 -1.23 12.41 -5.82
CA ALA A 27 -1.85 12.45 -7.15
C ALA A 27 -3.06 11.51 -7.24
N LYS A 28 -2.97 10.31 -6.64
CA LYS A 28 -4.07 9.35 -6.59
C LYS A 28 -5.24 9.82 -5.74
N ALA A 29 -5.00 10.56 -4.66
CA ALA A 29 -6.07 11.18 -3.88
C ALA A 29 -6.85 12.21 -4.71
N VAL A 30 -6.16 13.01 -5.52
CA VAL A 30 -6.81 13.96 -6.45
C VAL A 30 -7.62 13.23 -7.53
N GLU A 31 -7.12 12.13 -8.08
CA GLU A 31 -7.90 11.31 -9.01
C GLU A 31 -9.11 10.66 -8.35
N ALA A 32 -8.96 10.14 -7.14
CA ALA A 32 -10.05 9.52 -6.39
C ALA A 32 -11.19 10.52 -6.11
N GLU A 33 -10.88 11.77 -5.80
CA GLU A 33 -11.88 12.81 -5.61
C GLU A 33 -12.65 13.10 -6.91
N LYS A 34 -11.97 13.12 -8.07
CA LYS A 34 -12.62 13.27 -9.38
C LYS A 34 -13.52 12.08 -9.70
N VAL A 35 -13.08 10.86 -9.40
CA VAL A 35 -13.90 9.65 -9.60
C VAL A 35 -15.13 9.71 -8.70
N LYS A 36 -14.98 10.13 -7.43
CA LYS A 36 -16.13 10.33 -6.52
C LYS A 36 -17.14 11.31 -7.10
N GLU A 37 -16.69 12.47 -7.56
CA GLU A 37 -17.57 13.46 -8.18
C GLU A 37 -18.23 12.92 -9.45
N TRP A 38 -17.48 12.23 -10.31
CA TRP A 38 -18.03 11.61 -11.51
C TRP A 38 -19.11 10.58 -11.17
N THR A 39 -18.82 9.67 -10.23
CA THR A 39 -19.74 8.62 -9.76
C THR A 39 -21.00 9.23 -9.17
N HIS A 40 -20.90 10.27 -8.35
CA HIS A 40 -22.08 10.92 -7.78
C HIS A 40 -22.99 11.57 -8.84
N HIS A 41 -22.40 12.12 -9.91
CA HIS A 41 -23.16 12.70 -11.01
C HIS A 41 -23.76 11.65 -11.96
N HIS A 42 -23.09 10.52 -12.18
CA HIS A 42 -23.48 9.50 -13.16
C HIS A 42 -24.29 8.36 -12.56
N ILE A 43 -24.06 8.00 -11.30
CA ILE A 43 -24.85 7.01 -10.53
C ILE A 43 -26.02 7.73 -9.85
N HIS A 44 -27.00 8.18 -10.64
CA HIS A 44 -28.22 8.82 -10.15
C HIS A 44 -29.47 8.10 -10.68
N PRO A 45 -30.57 7.95 -9.92
CA PRO A 45 -31.77 7.19 -10.33
C PRO A 45 -32.41 7.61 -11.67
N ARG A 46 -32.17 8.86 -12.10
CA ARG A 46 -32.64 9.37 -13.41
C ARG A 46 -31.78 8.98 -14.61
N ALA A 47 -30.58 8.46 -14.37
CA ALA A 47 -29.65 8.03 -15.42
C ALA A 47 -29.86 6.57 -15.85
N PHE A 48 -30.74 5.83 -15.16
CA PHE A 48 -30.99 4.41 -15.38
C PHE A 48 -32.48 4.14 -15.56
N ASP A 49 -32.81 3.20 -16.44
CA ASP A 49 -34.19 2.79 -16.71
C ASP A 49 -34.77 1.93 -15.57
N THR A 50 -33.91 1.14 -14.90
CA THR A 50 -34.28 0.32 -13.76
C THR A 50 -33.34 0.49 -12.58
N HIS A 51 -33.85 0.24 -11.38
CA HIS A 51 -33.02 0.23 -10.17
C HIS A 51 -31.98 -0.89 -10.20
N GLU A 52 -32.27 -2.02 -10.86
CA GLU A 52 -31.35 -3.13 -11.00
C GLU A 52 -30.10 -2.73 -11.80
N ASP A 53 -30.27 -1.97 -12.89
CA ASP A 53 -29.15 -1.50 -13.72
C ASP A 53 -28.28 -0.49 -12.97
N GLN A 54 -28.90 0.42 -12.21
CA GLN A 54 -28.19 1.34 -11.33
C GLN A 54 -27.35 0.58 -10.28
N LEU A 55 -27.93 -0.46 -9.66
CA LEU A 55 -27.25 -1.26 -8.66
C LEU A 55 -26.06 -2.02 -9.29
N LYS A 56 -26.25 -2.63 -10.46
CA LYS A 56 -25.17 -3.34 -11.17
C LYS A 56 -23.98 -2.43 -11.45
N GLU A 57 -24.20 -1.24 -12.02
CA GLU A 57 -23.11 -0.30 -12.29
C GLU A 57 -22.43 0.19 -11.01
N SER A 58 -23.20 0.44 -9.95
CA SER A 58 -22.62 0.81 -8.65
C SER A 58 -21.72 -0.28 -8.07
N LEU A 59 -22.09 -1.56 -8.24
CA LEU A 59 -21.29 -2.70 -7.78
C LEU A 59 -20.02 -2.85 -8.60
N THR A 60 -20.09 -2.72 -9.93
CA THR A 60 -18.91 -2.77 -10.81
C THR A 60 -17.86 -1.72 -10.44
N ILE A 61 -18.28 -0.49 -10.15
CA ILE A 61 -17.35 0.57 -9.71
C ILE A 61 -16.72 0.21 -8.36
N HIS A 62 -17.52 -0.33 -7.43
CA HIS A 62 -17.01 -0.72 -6.11
C HIS A 62 -15.98 -1.85 -6.22
N ASP A 63 -16.21 -2.85 -7.07
CA ASP A 63 -15.27 -3.96 -7.30
C ASP A 63 -13.92 -3.45 -7.82
N ALA A 64 -13.94 -2.50 -8.77
CA ALA A 64 -12.72 -1.88 -9.27
C ALA A 64 -11.94 -1.11 -8.19
N ILE A 65 -12.65 -0.47 -7.24
CA ILE A 65 -12.02 0.21 -6.10
C ILE A 65 -11.37 -0.81 -5.15
N VAL A 66 -12.06 -1.92 -4.86
CA VAL A 66 -11.51 -2.99 -4.01
C VAL A 66 -10.24 -3.59 -4.61
N GLU A 67 -10.25 -3.89 -5.93
CA GLU A 67 -9.09 -4.41 -6.64
C GLU A 67 -7.89 -3.44 -6.57
N LEU A 68 -8.15 -2.13 -6.74
CA LEU A 68 -7.11 -1.10 -6.64
C LEU A 68 -6.49 -1.05 -5.24
N VAL A 69 -7.31 -1.09 -4.19
CA VAL A 69 -6.83 -1.09 -2.80
C VAL A 69 -5.98 -2.34 -2.53
N GLU A 70 -6.43 -3.52 -2.97
CA GLU A 70 -5.68 -4.77 -2.81
C GLU A 70 -4.33 -4.71 -3.55
N GLY A 71 -4.30 -4.16 -4.76
CA GLY A 71 -3.08 -3.95 -5.54
C GLY A 71 -2.08 -3.02 -4.82
N LEU A 72 -2.57 -1.93 -4.23
CA LEU A 72 -1.75 -1.00 -3.46
C LEU A 72 -1.16 -1.67 -2.21
N THR A 73 -1.97 -2.44 -1.47
CA THR A 73 -1.50 -3.18 -0.29
C THR A 73 -0.43 -4.20 -0.64
N LYS A 74 -0.60 -4.95 -1.74
CA LYS A 74 0.42 -5.90 -2.21
C LYS A 74 1.73 -5.20 -2.58
N LEU A 75 1.64 -4.05 -3.24
CA LEU A 75 2.81 -3.24 -3.61
C LEU A 75 3.56 -2.75 -2.36
N GLU A 76 2.85 -2.20 -1.37
CA GLU A 76 3.44 -1.72 -0.12
C GLU A 76 4.12 -2.85 0.66
N ASN A 77 3.45 -4.01 0.76
CA ASN A 77 4.02 -5.19 1.40
C ASN A 77 5.28 -5.69 0.66
N GLY A 78 5.27 -5.69 -0.67
CA GLY A 78 6.44 -6.05 -1.48
C GLY A 78 7.62 -5.10 -1.28
N LEU A 79 7.37 -3.81 -1.16
CA LEU A 79 8.41 -2.81 -0.83
C LEU A 79 8.97 -3.02 0.57
N CYS A 80 8.11 -3.23 1.56
CA CYS A 80 8.50 -3.52 2.94
C CYS A 80 9.37 -4.79 3.01
N SER A 81 8.97 -5.86 2.31
CA SER A 81 9.75 -7.10 2.24
C SER A 81 11.11 -6.90 1.57
N ASN A 82 11.18 -6.15 0.47
CA ASN A 82 12.45 -5.86 -0.20
C ASN A 82 13.38 -5.03 0.70
N LEU A 83 12.84 -4.03 1.41
CA LEU A 83 13.61 -3.23 2.36
C LEU A 83 14.15 -4.09 3.51
N LYS A 84 13.34 -4.99 4.06
CA LYS A 84 13.79 -5.96 5.08
C LYS A 84 14.92 -6.83 4.56
N ALA A 85 14.78 -7.42 3.36
CA ALA A 85 15.82 -8.26 2.78
C ALA A 85 17.12 -7.49 2.45
N MET A 86 17.01 -6.22 2.06
CA MET A 86 18.18 -5.37 1.83
C MET A 86 18.85 -4.90 3.13
N LEU A 87 18.10 -4.76 4.23
CA LEU A 87 18.64 -4.43 5.57
C LEU A 87 19.17 -5.66 6.29
N ASP A 88 18.62 -6.84 6.00
CA ASP A 88 19.08 -8.14 6.46
C ASP A 88 20.30 -8.58 5.63
N THR A 89 21.34 -7.75 5.63
CA THR A 89 22.64 -8.08 5.04
C THR A 89 23.38 -9.06 5.96
N GLY A 90 22.89 -10.30 6.03
CA GLY A 90 23.62 -11.50 6.47
C GLY A 90 24.78 -11.32 7.45
N GLU A 91 24.53 -10.74 8.62
CA GLU A 91 25.43 -10.84 9.78
C GLU A 91 24.80 -11.80 10.80
N GLU A 92 24.78 -13.10 10.45
CA GLU A 92 25.09 -14.10 11.47
C GLU A 92 26.56 -13.90 11.85
N GLU A 93 26.80 -12.97 12.78
CA GLU A 93 27.71 -13.14 13.91
C GLU A 93 27.70 -11.87 14.78
N GLY A 94 26.80 -11.86 15.77
CA GLY A 94 27.02 -11.18 17.04
C GLY A 94 26.65 -9.70 17.10
N GLY A 95 25.40 -9.43 17.49
CA GLY A 95 25.09 -8.20 18.22
C GLY A 95 23.77 -7.55 17.87
N GLY A 96 22.69 -8.03 18.51
CA GLY A 96 21.48 -7.27 18.84
C GLY A 96 21.08 -6.13 17.90
N GLY A 97 20.59 -6.45 16.70
CA GLY A 97 20.04 -5.48 15.76
C GLY A 97 18.60 -5.83 15.41
N PHE A 98 17.65 -4.97 15.82
CA PHE A 98 16.27 -4.73 15.34
C PHE A 98 15.30 -5.89 15.00
N GLY A 99 15.74 -7.06 14.55
CA GLY A 99 14.89 -8.23 14.23
C GLY A 99 14.10 -8.75 15.44
N SER A 100 14.68 -8.65 16.64
CA SER A 100 14.01 -9.05 17.90
C SER A 100 12.87 -8.12 18.32
N LEU A 101 12.72 -6.92 17.75
CA LEU A 101 11.60 -6.02 18.09
C LEU A 101 10.31 -6.41 17.34
N THR A 102 10.41 -7.11 16.21
CA THR A 102 9.25 -7.49 15.39
C THR A 102 8.90 -8.98 15.43
N GLU A 103 9.83 -9.86 15.81
CA GLU A 103 9.53 -11.30 15.95
C GLU A 103 8.62 -11.60 17.17
N GLY A 104 8.42 -10.63 18.06
CA GLY A 104 7.62 -10.78 19.28
C GLY A 104 6.27 -10.04 19.32
N GLY A 105 5.78 -9.40 18.24
CA GLY A 105 4.59 -8.56 18.43
C GLY A 105 3.99 -7.84 17.24
N PHE A 106 3.68 -8.56 16.15
CA PHE A 106 2.51 -8.27 15.32
C PHE A 106 1.86 -9.59 14.91
N SER A 107 1.54 -10.43 15.91
CA SER A 107 0.57 -11.50 15.74
C SER A 107 -0.81 -10.84 15.76
N PHE A 108 -1.38 -10.62 14.58
CA PHE A 108 -2.81 -10.39 14.41
C PHE A 108 -3.49 -11.63 14.97
N GLY A 109 -4.14 -11.49 16.13
CA GLY A 109 -4.70 -12.59 16.89
C GLY A 109 -5.65 -13.44 16.04
N GLU A 110 -5.19 -14.63 15.68
CA GLU A 110 -6.05 -15.81 15.57
C GLU A 110 -6.41 -16.23 17.00
N ASP A 111 -7.55 -15.76 17.50
CA ASP A 111 -8.24 -16.43 18.59
C ASP A 111 -8.99 -17.64 18.01
N GLU A 112 -8.37 -18.83 18.08
CA GLU A 112 -9.09 -20.11 18.09
C GLU A 112 -9.42 -20.47 19.55
N LYS A 113 -10.70 -20.37 19.91
CA LYS A 113 -11.38 -21.41 20.70
C LYS A 113 -12.91 -21.34 20.61
#